data_AF-A0A9N9U956-F1
#
_entry.id   AF-A0A9N9U956-F1
#
_cell.length_a   1.000
_cell.length_b   1.000
_cell.length_c   1.000
_cell.angle_alpha   90.00
_cell.angle_beta   90.00
_cell.angle_gamma   90.00
#
_symmetry.space_group_name_H-M   'P 1'
#
loop_
_entity.id
_entity.type
_entity.pdbx_description
1 polymer ?
#
loop_
_entity_poly.entity_id
_entity_poly.type
_entity_poly.pdbx_seq_one_letter_code
_entity_poly.pdbx_strand_id
1 'polypeptide(L)'
;MTALRNYTRAIRATKGTALLGYRLQHVRLLSTAASKTINVAGRDISVPTGIFINNEFRKAIGGTTFGVENPATGKEILQIEEGKEADVNEAVKAARATFRNGEWASSDPVYRADLLRKLAELMERDKEQLIALEMLDTGKTYQQASTLDFPGSVGTLKYYAGYADKVHGLTSFNIPKTFAFTKREPIGVCGQIIPWKIHQEGTQP
;
A
#
# COMPACT_ATOMS: atom_id res chain seq x y z
N MET A 1 -9.23 -54.68 -26.40
CA MET A 1 -10.54 -54.01 -26.58
C MET A 1 -11.41 -54.33 -25.37
N THR A 2 -12.06 -53.31 -24.80
CA THR A 2 -12.95 -53.38 -23.63
C THR A 2 -12.28 -53.18 -22.26
N ALA A 3 -11.90 -51.94 -21.93
CA ALA A 3 -11.86 -51.40 -20.56
C ALA A 3 -11.38 -49.93 -20.61
N LEU A 4 -12.26 -48.96 -20.91
CA LEU A 4 -11.99 -47.50 -20.72
C LEU A 4 -13.20 -46.57 -20.99
N ARG A 5 -14.44 -46.99 -20.73
CA ARG A 5 -15.63 -46.15 -21.04
C ARG A 5 -16.62 -45.85 -19.91
N ASN A 6 -16.33 -46.24 -18.66
CA ASN A 6 -17.31 -46.12 -17.57
C ASN A 6 -16.93 -45.17 -16.42
N TYR A 7 -16.02 -44.21 -16.63
CA TYR A 7 -15.63 -43.26 -15.56
C TYR A 7 -16.33 -41.89 -15.61
N THR A 8 -17.28 -41.68 -16.52
CA THR A 8 -17.92 -40.36 -16.74
C THR A 8 -19.38 -40.30 -16.27
N ARG A 9 -19.71 -40.91 -15.11
CA ARG A 9 -21.08 -40.84 -14.57
C ARG A 9 -21.24 -40.78 -13.04
N ALA A 10 -20.19 -40.43 -12.30
CA ALA A 10 -20.26 -40.25 -10.84
C ALA A 10 -20.05 -38.79 -10.38
N ILE A 11 -20.40 -37.81 -11.21
CA ILE A 11 -20.52 -36.39 -10.82
C ILE A 11 -22.01 -36.10 -10.55
N ARG A 12 -22.52 -36.63 -9.44
CA ARG A 12 -23.73 -36.14 -8.76
C ARG A 12 -23.86 -36.90 -7.44
N ALA A 13 -23.95 -36.13 -6.35
CA ALA A 13 -24.14 -36.55 -4.97
C ALA A 13 -22.86 -36.80 -4.15
N THR A 14 -22.30 -35.72 -3.60
CA THR A 14 -22.09 -35.60 -2.15
C THR A 14 -21.86 -34.13 -1.81
N LYS A 15 -22.81 -33.55 -1.05
CA LYS A 15 -22.68 -32.26 -0.38
C LYS A 15 -21.85 -32.48 0.90
N GLY A 16 -21.01 -31.50 1.23
CA GLY A 16 -20.64 -31.20 2.61
C GLY A 16 -19.28 -31.70 3.07
N THR A 17 -18.25 -30.87 2.91
CA THR A 17 -17.27 -30.55 3.97
C THR A 17 -16.38 -29.42 3.47
N ALA A 18 -16.49 -28.26 4.11
CA ALA A 18 -15.66 -27.09 3.88
C ALA A 18 -14.27 -27.35 4.48
N LEU A 19 -13.26 -27.49 3.62
CA LEU A 19 -11.88 -27.21 3.99
C LEU A 19 -11.42 -26.03 3.15
N LEU A 20 -11.12 -24.97 3.87
CA LEU A 20 -10.75 -23.64 3.44
C LEU A 20 -9.38 -23.67 2.74
N GLY A 21 -9.36 -24.14 1.49
CA GLY A 21 -8.23 -23.95 0.61
C GLY A 21 -8.20 -22.49 0.17
N TYR A 22 -7.37 -21.67 0.82
CA TYR A 22 -6.95 -20.37 0.29
C TYR A 22 -6.19 -20.61 -1.02
N ARG A 23 -6.96 -20.74 -2.09
CA ARG A 23 -6.46 -20.72 -3.46
C ARG A 23 -5.96 -19.31 -3.69
N LEU A 24 -4.64 -19.12 -3.59
CA LEU A 24 -3.91 -18.00 -4.16
C LEU A 24 -4.23 -17.97 -5.66
N GLN A 25 -5.35 -17.32 -6.01
CA GLN A 25 -5.64 -17.01 -7.39
C GLN A 25 -4.66 -15.90 -7.77
N HIS A 26 -3.85 -16.18 -8.78
CA HIS A 26 -3.01 -15.21 -9.46
C HIS A 26 -3.78 -13.91 -9.66
N VAL A 27 -3.46 -12.89 -8.86
CA VAL A 27 -3.86 -11.50 -9.12
C VAL A 27 -3.08 -11.09 -10.37
N ARG A 28 -3.66 -11.36 -11.54
CA ARG A 28 -3.18 -10.79 -12.79
C ARG A 28 -3.67 -9.34 -12.78
N LEU A 29 -2.84 -8.43 -12.27
CA LEU A 29 -3.04 -6.99 -12.37
C LEU A 29 -3.20 -6.64 -13.85
N LEU A 30 -4.41 -6.34 -14.29
CA LEU A 30 -4.62 -5.63 -15.54
C LEU A 30 -4.36 -4.15 -15.24
N SER A 31 -3.09 -3.78 -15.10
CA SER A 31 -2.68 -2.38 -15.08
C SER A 31 -3.08 -1.78 -16.43
N THR A 32 -4.02 -0.83 -16.40
CA THR A 32 -4.39 -0.05 -17.59
C THR A 32 -3.50 1.18 -17.76
N ALA A 33 -2.76 1.56 -16.70
CA ALA A 33 -1.74 2.60 -16.78
C ALA A 33 -0.42 2.09 -17.33
N ALA A 34 0.25 2.96 -18.09
CA ALA A 34 1.59 2.71 -18.59
C ALA A 34 2.63 2.77 -17.46
N SER A 35 3.69 1.98 -17.59
CA SER A 35 4.93 2.15 -16.83
C SER A 35 5.98 2.76 -17.75
N LYS A 36 6.74 3.73 -17.26
CA LYS A 36 7.90 4.28 -17.97
C LYS A 36 9.19 3.80 -17.32
N THR A 37 10.13 3.33 -18.12
CA THR A 37 11.47 3.02 -17.65
C THR A 37 12.31 4.29 -17.69
N ILE A 38 12.93 4.62 -16.56
CA ILE A 38 13.90 5.71 -16.46
C ILE A 38 15.26 5.16 -16.05
N ASN A 39 16.33 5.73 -16.61
CA ASN A 39 17.68 5.38 -16.22
C ASN A 39 18.16 6.32 -15.11
N VAL A 40 18.43 5.78 -13.92
CA VAL A 40 18.90 6.52 -12.76
C VAL A 40 20.20 5.92 -12.27
N ALA A 41 21.29 6.70 -12.33
CA ALA A 41 22.62 6.25 -11.93
C ALA A 41 23.04 4.91 -12.58
N GLY A 42 22.73 4.73 -13.88
CA GLY A 42 23.07 3.52 -14.63
C GLY A 42 22.14 2.32 -14.38
N ARG A 43 21.00 2.52 -13.71
CA ARG A 43 20.00 1.49 -13.45
C ARG A 43 18.69 1.84 -14.15
N ASP A 44 18.12 0.87 -14.84
CA ASP A 44 16.79 1.00 -15.43
C ASP A 44 15.72 0.68 -14.39
N ILE A 45 14.93 1.69 -14.05
CA ILE A 45 13.85 1.60 -13.05
C ILE A 45 12.52 1.78 -13.77
N SER A 46 11.64 0.79 -13.65
CA SER A 46 10.27 0.87 -14.18
C SER A 46 9.37 1.57 -13.17
N VAL A 47 8.86 2.74 -13.54
CA VAL A 47 7.99 3.58 -12.70
C VAL A 47 6.57 3.54 -13.27
N PRO A 48 5.57 3.06 -12.51
CA PRO A 48 4.17 3.23 -12.88
C PRO A 48 3.82 4.72 -12.91
N THR A 49 3.27 5.22 -14.02
CA THR A 49 2.89 6.65 -14.15
C THR A 49 1.42 6.90 -13.84
N GLY A 50 0.65 5.83 -13.57
CA GLY A 50 -0.76 5.90 -13.24
C GLY A 50 -1.04 6.23 -11.77
N ILE A 51 -2.25 6.69 -11.51
CA ILE A 51 -2.78 6.78 -10.14
C ILE A 51 -3.13 5.38 -9.64
N PHE A 52 -2.84 5.09 -8.37
CA PHE A 52 -3.13 3.80 -7.74
C PHE A 52 -4.45 3.87 -6.96
N ILE A 53 -5.51 3.27 -7.50
CA ILE A 53 -6.85 3.27 -6.91
C ILE A 53 -7.40 1.84 -6.94
N ASN A 54 -7.92 1.37 -5.80
CA ASN A 54 -8.57 0.06 -5.67
C ASN A 54 -7.71 -1.11 -6.17
N ASN A 55 -6.44 -1.15 -5.72
CA ASN A 55 -5.46 -2.19 -6.07
C ASN A 55 -5.03 -2.21 -7.56
N GLU A 56 -5.22 -1.11 -8.29
CA GLU A 56 -4.85 -1.00 -9.71
C GLU A 56 -4.18 0.34 -10.02
N PHE A 57 -3.15 0.30 -10.88
CA PHE A 57 -2.64 1.48 -11.56
C PHE A 57 -3.51 1.77 -12.78
N ARG A 58 -4.11 2.96 -12.81
CA ARG A 58 -5.01 3.39 -13.89
C ARG A 58 -4.72 4.84 -14.31
N LYS A 59 -5.25 5.23 -15.46
CA LYS A 59 -5.22 6.63 -15.92
C LYS A 59 -6.13 7.51 -15.06
N ALA A 60 -5.79 8.78 -14.93
CA ALA A 60 -6.67 9.74 -14.27
C ALA A 60 -7.94 9.97 -15.09
N ILE A 61 -9.06 10.22 -14.41
CA ILE A 61 -10.31 10.60 -15.05
C ILE A 61 -10.11 12.00 -15.67
N GLY A 62 -10.18 12.06 -16.99
CA GLY A 62 -9.88 13.27 -17.78
C GLY A 62 -8.57 13.17 -18.56
N GLY A 63 -7.69 12.23 -18.21
CA GLY A 63 -6.47 11.91 -18.99
C GLY A 63 -5.42 13.03 -19.02
N THR A 64 -5.45 13.93 -18.05
CA THR A 64 -4.43 14.98 -17.90
C THR A 64 -3.20 14.44 -17.20
N THR A 65 -2.02 14.90 -17.63
CA THR A 65 -0.73 14.56 -17.01
C THR A 65 0.03 15.84 -16.68
N PHE A 66 1.00 15.74 -15.77
CA PHE A 66 1.96 16.80 -15.52
C PHE A 66 3.39 16.26 -15.46
N GLY A 67 4.35 17.12 -15.81
CA GLY A 67 5.77 16.79 -15.83
C GLY A 67 6.36 16.83 -14.43
N VAL A 68 7.14 15.81 -14.10
CA VAL A 68 8.02 15.78 -12.92
C VAL A 68 9.38 16.27 -13.37
N GLU A 69 9.90 17.31 -12.73
CA GLU A 69 11.17 17.94 -13.10
C GLU A 69 12.29 17.51 -12.16
N ASN A 70 13.48 17.28 -12.71
CA ASN A 70 14.67 17.04 -11.92
C ASN A 70 15.18 18.37 -11.35
N PRO A 71 15.16 18.58 -10.02
CA PRO A 71 15.51 19.86 -9.41
C PRO A 71 16.98 20.26 -9.59
N ALA A 72 17.87 19.30 -9.86
CA ALA A 72 19.29 19.58 -10.10
C ALA A 72 19.58 20.07 -11.53
N THR A 73 18.69 19.76 -12.49
CA THR A 73 18.92 20.07 -13.92
C THR A 73 17.83 20.94 -14.56
N GLY A 74 16.67 21.06 -13.92
CA GLY A 74 15.46 21.69 -14.47
C GLY A 74 14.86 20.95 -15.67
N LYS A 75 15.31 19.72 -15.95
CA LYS A 75 14.80 18.92 -17.07
C LYS A 75 13.68 18.00 -16.59
N GLU A 76 12.68 17.83 -17.43
CA GLU A 76 11.61 16.85 -17.19
C GLU A 76 12.17 15.42 -17.13
N ILE A 77 11.79 14.69 -16.09
CA ILE A 77 12.10 13.28 -15.87
C ILE A 77 11.07 12.42 -16.61
N LEU A 78 9.79 12.65 -16.32
CA LEU A 78 8.66 11.92 -16.89
C LEU A 78 7.34 12.67 -16.64
N GLN A 79 6.29 12.23 -17.33
CA GLN A 79 4.90 12.67 -17.13
C GLN A 79 4.15 11.64 -16.28
N ILE A 80 3.44 12.10 -15.25
CA ILE A 80 2.53 11.29 -14.42
C ILE A 80 1.08 11.75 -14.56
N GLU A 81 0.15 10.84 -14.33
CA GLU A 81 -1.29 11.11 -14.36
C GLU A 81 -1.68 12.09 -13.24
N GLU A 82 -2.41 13.15 -13.60
CA GLU A 82 -2.87 14.18 -12.69
C GLU A 82 -4.27 13.82 -12.15
N GLY A 83 -4.35 13.34 -10.91
CA GLY A 83 -5.63 13.01 -10.29
C GLY A 83 -6.53 14.23 -10.09
N LYS A 84 -7.80 14.12 -10.49
CA LYS A 84 -8.82 15.18 -10.30
C LYS A 84 -9.83 14.79 -9.22
N GLU A 85 -10.79 15.68 -8.94
CA GLU A 85 -11.86 15.45 -7.98
C GLU A 85 -12.59 14.11 -8.20
N ALA A 86 -12.85 13.75 -9.47
CA ALA A 86 -13.47 12.48 -9.82
C ALA A 86 -12.63 11.26 -9.38
N ASP A 87 -11.31 11.32 -9.51
CA ASP A 87 -10.41 10.26 -9.05
C ASP A 87 -10.37 10.16 -7.54
N VAL A 88 -10.34 11.31 -6.85
CA VAL A 88 -10.42 11.37 -5.38
C VAL A 88 -11.73 10.74 -4.90
N ASN A 89 -12.85 11.04 -5.55
CA ASN A 89 -14.14 10.45 -5.23
C ASN A 89 -14.13 8.92 -5.40
N GLU A 90 -13.51 8.40 -6.47
CA GLU A 90 -13.37 6.95 -6.65
C GLU A 90 -12.44 6.31 -5.61
N ALA A 91 -11.34 6.96 -5.24
CA ALA A 91 -10.45 6.50 -4.17
C ALA A 91 -11.17 6.45 -2.82
N VAL A 92 -11.96 7.48 -2.49
CA VAL A 92 -12.77 7.52 -1.27
C VAL A 92 -13.85 6.45 -1.27
N LYS A 93 -14.52 6.21 -2.40
CA LYS A 93 -15.50 5.12 -2.54
C LYS A 93 -14.87 3.75 -2.29
N ALA A 94 -13.72 3.48 -2.91
CA ALA A 94 -12.98 2.24 -2.73
C ALA A 94 -12.55 2.06 -1.25
N ALA A 95 -11.91 3.07 -0.66
CA ALA A 95 -11.50 3.04 0.75
C ALA A 95 -12.70 2.83 1.69
N ARG A 96 -13.85 3.45 1.41
CA ARG A 96 -15.08 3.28 2.19
C ARG A 96 -15.64 1.87 2.05
N ALA A 97 -15.60 1.28 0.85
CA ALA A 97 -16.05 -0.08 0.62
C ALA A 97 -15.20 -1.10 1.39
N THR A 98 -13.87 -1.00 1.31
CA THR A 98 -12.92 -1.85 2.06
C THR A 98 -13.02 -1.64 3.58
N PHE A 99 -13.33 -0.43 4.04
CA PHE A 99 -13.57 -0.22 5.47
C PHE A 99 -14.86 -0.90 5.93
N ARG A 100 -15.93 -0.81 5.14
CA ARG A 100 -17.26 -1.35 5.49
C ARG A 100 -17.36 -2.87 5.36
N ASN A 101 -16.68 -3.47 4.39
CA ASN A 101 -16.71 -4.93 4.21
C ASN A 101 -15.88 -5.67 5.28
N GLY A 102 -15.08 -4.94 6.07
CA GLY A 102 -14.33 -5.48 7.19
C GLY A 102 -13.04 -6.22 6.80
N GLU A 103 -12.72 -6.33 5.50
CA GLU A 103 -11.54 -7.05 5.00
C GLU A 103 -10.25 -6.51 5.61
N TRP A 104 -10.18 -5.21 5.86
CA TRP A 104 -9.08 -4.57 6.58
C TRP A 104 -9.44 -4.16 8.00
N ALA A 105 -10.57 -3.45 8.17
CA ALA A 105 -10.93 -2.83 9.45
C ALA A 105 -11.24 -3.84 10.57
N SER A 106 -11.75 -5.03 10.20
CA SER A 106 -12.13 -6.10 11.13
C SER A 106 -11.20 -7.32 11.04
N SER A 107 -10.11 -7.22 10.29
CA SER A 107 -9.14 -8.30 10.15
C SER A 107 -8.41 -8.58 11.46
N ASP A 108 -7.74 -9.72 11.52
CA ASP A 108 -6.81 -10.02 12.62
C ASP A 108 -5.71 -8.94 12.70
N PRO A 109 -5.43 -8.36 13.88
CA PRO A 109 -4.30 -7.46 14.08
C PRO A 109 -2.95 -8.05 13.64
N VAL A 110 -2.73 -9.35 13.84
CA VAL A 110 -1.52 -10.05 13.41
C VAL A 110 -1.41 -10.03 11.89
N TYR A 111 -2.51 -10.28 11.19
CA TYR A 111 -2.55 -10.20 9.73
C TYR A 111 -2.16 -8.80 9.21
N ARG A 112 -2.67 -7.73 9.84
CA ARG A 112 -2.26 -6.35 9.47
C ARG A 112 -0.78 -6.11 9.76
N ALA A 113 -0.30 -6.58 10.90
CA ALA A 113 1.11 -6.47 11.27
C ALA A 113 2.01 -7.14 10.23
N ASP A 114 1.63 -8.34 9.79
CA ASP A 114 2.41 -9.11 8.80
C ASP A 114 2.43 -8.43 7.44
N LEU A 115 1.32 -7.81 7.01
CA LEU A 115 1.30 -7.02 5.78
C LEU A 115 2.19 -5.78 5.86
N LEU A 116 2.19 -5.06 7.00
CA LEU A 116 3.09 -3.92 7.21
C LEU A 116 4.57 -4.34 7.26
N ARG A 117 4.88 -5.47 7.91
CA ARG A 117 6.24 -6.07 7.86
C ARG A 117 6.61 -6.46 6.44
N LYS A 118 5.69 -7.06 5.70
CA LYS A 118 5.96 -7.47 4.33
C LYS A 118 6.25 -6.28 3.43
N LEU A 119 5.54 -5.18 3.60
CA LEU A 119 5.82 -3.93 2.89
C LEU A 119 7.22 -3.41 3.23
N ALA A 120 7.60 -3.41 4.51
CA ALA A 120 8.95 -3.02 4.93
C ALA A 120 10.05 -3.91 4.32
N GLU A 121 9.84 -5.24 4.27
CA GLU A 121 10.75 -6.17 3.60
C GLU A 121 10.88 -5.89 2.10
N LEU A 122 9.78 -5.60 1.42
CA LEU A 122 9.78 -5.27 -0.01
C LEU A 122 10.51 -3.95 -0.27
N MET A 123 10.34 -2.96 0.60
CA MET A 123 11.12 -1.72 0.54
C MET A 123 12.61 -1.98 0.73
N GLU A 124 13.01 -2.81 1.71
CA GLU A 124 14.40 -3.20 1.93
C GLU A 124 15.01 -3.96 0.76
N ARG A 125 14.24 -4.86 0.13
CA ARG A 125 14.64 -5.54 -1.11
C ARG A 125 14.96 -4.54 -2.22
N ASP A 126 14.13 -3.52 -2.38
CA ASP A 126 14.22 -2.54 -3.46
C ASP A 126 14.94 -1.24 -3.06
N LYS A 127 15.69 -1.27 -1.94
CA LYS A 127 16.32 -0.10 -1.31
C LYS A 127 17.06 0.80 -2.29
N GLU A 128 17.94 0.23 -3.11
CA GLU A 128 18.78 0.98 -4.04
C GLU A 128 17.96 1.70 -5.12
N GLN A 129 16.84 1.11 -5.54
CA GLN A 129 15.94 1.73 -6.52
C GLN A 129 15.15 2.87 -5.88
N LEU A 130 14.63 2.66 -4.67
CA LEU A 130 13.87 3.68 -3.93
C LEU A 130 14.74 4.89 -3.57
N ILE A 131 15.99 4.67 -3.15
CA ILE A 131 16.94 5.77 -2.89
C ILE A 131 17.28 6.51 -4.18
N ALA A 132 17.51 5.81 -5.28
CA ALA A 132 17.80 6.46 -6.56
C ALA A 132 16.63 7.34 -7.03
N LEU A 133 15.40 6.86 -6.88
CA LEU A 133 14.18 7.63 -7.20
C LEU A 133 14.04 8.87 -6.29
N GLU A 134 14.20 8.71 -4.98
CA GLU A 134 14.15 9.82 -4.01
C GLU A 134 15.17 10.91 -4.36
N MET A 135 16.40 10.52 -4.68
CA MET A 135 17.45 11.46 -5.08
C MET A 135 17.11 12.19 -6.39
N LEU A 136 16.54 11.47 -7.36
CA LEU A 136 16.20 12.03 -8.66
C LEU A 136 15.07 13.06 -8.56
N ASP A 137 14.04 12.76 -7.78
CA ASP A 137 12.84 13.59 -7.64
C ASP A 137 13.06 14.79 -6.71
N THR A 138 13.78 14.58 -5.59
CA THR A 138 13.96 15.63 -4.57
C THR A 138 15.27 16.40 -4.68
N GLY A 139 16.26 15.86 -5.39
CA GLY A 139 17.62 16.41 -5.46
C GLY A 139 18.46 16.19 -4.20
N LYS A 140 17.98 15.41 -3.22
CA LYS A 140 18.75 15.08 -2.01
C LYS A 140 19.99 14.26 -2.36
N THR A 141 21.00 14.38 -1.50
CA THR A 141 22.19 13.53 -1.60
C THR A 141 21.88 12.09 -1.22
N TYR A 142 22.67 11.15 -1.75
CA TYR A 142 22.57 9.73 -1.36
C TYR A 142 22.68 9.54 0.16
N GLN A 143 23.57 10.30 0.82
CA GLN A 143 23.75 10.21 2.26
C GLN A 143 22.46 10.58 3.01
N GLN A 144 21.79 11.68 2.65
CA GLN A 144 20.53 12.07 3.28
C GLN A 144 19.43 11.02 3.06
N ALA A 145 19.24 10.59 1.81
CA ALA A 145 18.20 9.62 1.47
C ALA A 145 18.43 8.24 2.14
N SER A 146 19.68 7.77 2.16
CA SER A 146 20.03 6.43 2.67
C SER A 146 20.11 6.33 4.20
N THR A 147 20.39 7.44 4.90
CA THR A 147 20.60 7.43 6.36
C THR A 147 19.40 7.95 7.15
N LEU A 148 18.55 8.78 6.56
CA LEU A 148 17.41 9.40 7.24
C LEU A 148 16.08 8.96 6.64
N ASP A 149 15.85 9.27 5.36
CA ASP A 149 14.52 9.11 4.73
C ASP A 149 14.13 7.63 4.60
N PHE A 150 15.02 6.83 4.02
CA PHE A 150 14.76 5.41 3.80
C PHE A 150 14.65 4.62 5.12
N PRO A 151 15.60 4.73 6.08
CA PRO A 151 15.47 4.06 7.36
C PRO A 151 14.28 4.56 8.19
N GLY A 152 13.96 5.86 8.11
CA GLY A 152 12.80 6.43 8.79
C GLY A 152 11.48 5.85 8.27
N SER A 153 11.35 5.70 6.96
CA SER A 153 10.15 5.11 6.32
C SER A 153 9.99 3.64 6.68
N VAL A 154 11.06 2.84 6.54
CA VAL A 154 11.06 1.41 6.89
C VAL A 154 10.83 1.22 8.39
N GLY A 155 11.50 2.02 9.22
CA GLY A 155 11.35 1.98 10.67
C GLY A 155 9.94 2.31 11.12
N THR A 156 9.29 3.29 10.49
CA THR A 156 7.89 3.65 10.75
C THR A 156 6.95 2.47 10.47
N LEU A 157 7.12 1.78 9.34
CA LEU A 157 6.32 0.58 9.02
C LEU A 157 6.54 -0.53 10.04
N LYS A 158 7.80 -0.82 10.40
CA LYS A 158 8.14 -1.85 11.40
C LYS A 158 7.59 -1.50 12.78
N TYR A 159 7.65 -0.24 13.18
CA TYR A 159 7.09 0.25 14.44
C TYR A 159 5.57 0.05 14.50
N TYR A 160 4.83 0.52 13.50
CA TYR A 160 3.38 0.38 13.47
C TYR A 160 2.92 -1.06 13.26
N ALA A 161 3.70 -1.88 12.56
CA ALA A 161 3.47 -3.32 12.53
C ALA A 161 3.54 -3.94 13.94
N GLY A 162 4.55 -3.54 14.72
CA GLY A 162 4.67 -3.94 16.12
C GLY A 162 3.55 -3.39 17.03
N TYR A 163 2.93 -2.28 16.66
CA TYR A 163 1.85 -1.64 17.42
C TYR A 163 0.44 -2.15 17.06
N ALA A 164 0.27 -2.84 15.93
CA ALA A 164 -1.04 -3.21 15.38
C ALA A 164 -1.92 -4.04 16.33
N ASP A 165 -1.32 -4.90 17.17
CA ASP A 165 -1.96 -5.75 18.19
C ASP A 165 -1.97 -5.12 19.60
N LYS A 166 -1.37 -3.93 19.77
CA LYS A 166 -1.20 -3.23 21.05
C LYS A 166 -2.15 -2.05 21.23
N VAL A 167 -3.21 -2.01 20.45
CA VAL A 167 -4.27 -1.00 20.56
C VAL A 167 -5.21 -1.39 21.71
N HIS A 168 -4.87 -0.96 22.92
CA HIS A 168 -5.61 -1.32 24.13
C HIS A 168 -6.66 -0.28 24.54
N GLY A 169 -7.75 -0.78 25.14
CA GLY A 169 -8.72 0.00 25.89
C GLY A 169 -8.36 0.10 27.36
N LEU A 170 -9.22 0.76 28.15
CA LEU A 170 -9.10 0.85 29.60
C LEU A 170 -10.32 0.20 30.27
N THR A 171 -10.12 -0.49 31.38
CA THR A 171 -11.22 -1.01 32.22
C THR A 171 -11.36 -0.13 33.46
N SER A 172 -12.59 0.25 33.81
CA SER A 172 -12.90 1.08 34.98
C SER A 172 -13.66 0.29 36.04
N PHE A 173 -13.23 0.45 37.29
CA PHE A 173 -13.80 -0.20 38.48
C PHE A 173 -14.38 0.80 39.48
N ASN A 174 -14.56 2.06 39.07
CA ASN A 174 -14.98 3.15 39.94
C ASN A 174 -16.46 3.09 40.36
N ILE A 175 -17.30 2.28 39.71
CA ILE A 175 -18.71 2.12 40.03
C ILE A 175 -18.96 0.70 40.54
N PRO A 176 -19.37 0.52 41.82
CA PRO A 176 -19.70 -0.79 42.35
C PRO A 176 -20.74 -1.52 41.49
N LYS A 177 -20.57 -2.84 41.34
CA LYS A 177 -21.48 -3.72 40.58
C LYS A 177 -21.68 -3.35 39.10
N THR A 178 -20.78 -2.57 38.51
CA THR A 178 -20.83 -2.17 37.09
C THR A 178 -19.55 -2.57 36.38
N PHE A 179 -19.66 -3.16 35.19
CA PHE A 179 -18.53 -3.42 34.31
C PHE A 179 -18.43 -2.31 33.26
N ALA A 180 -17.37 -1.51 33.32
CA ALA A 180 -17.15 -0.41 32.39
C ALA A 180 -15.78 -0.55 31.71
N PHE A 181 -15.73 -0.33 30.40
CA PHE A 181 -14.49 -0.32 29.63
C PHE A 181 -14.56 0.67 28.46
N THR A 182 -13.40 1.06 27.93
CA THR A 182 -13.27 1.84 26.70
C THR A 182 -12.71 0.99 25.58
N LYS A 183 -13.11 1.28 24.34
CA LYS A 183 -12.58 0.64 23.13
C LYS A 183 -12.04 1.72 22.21
N ARG A 184 -10.88 1.46 21.60
CA ARG A 184 -10.34 2.28 20.52
C ARG A 184 -10.77 1.66 19.21
N GLU A 185 -11.52 2.41 18.41
CA GLU A 185 -12.00 1.99 17.10
C GLU A 185 -11.38 2.89 16.01
N PRO A 186 -11.08 2.34 14.83
CA PRO A 186 -10.57 3.14 13.73
C PRO A 186 -11.62 4.16 13.28
N ILE A 187 -11.19 5.39 13.02
CA ILE A 187 -12.08 6.51 12.63
C ILE A 187 -12.78 6.26 11.28
N GLY A 188 -12.16 5.48 10.39
CA GLY A 188 -12.67 5.20 9.05
C GLY A 188 -11.67 5.58 7.96
N VAL A 189 -12.17 6.27 6.93
CA VAL A 189 -11.37 6.73 5.79
C VAL A 189 -10.58 7.98 6.20
N CYS A 190 -9.27 7.97 5.97
CA CYS A 190 -8.36 9.08 6.27
C CYS A 190 -7.86 9.73 4.96
N GLY A 191 -7.99 11.05 4.84
CA GLY A 191 -7.32 11.81 3.78
C GLY A 191 -5.95 12.28 4.27
N GLN A 192 -4.88 11.94 3.54
CA GLN A 192 -3.51 12.31 3.89
C GLN A 192 -2.90 13.14 2.75
N ILE A 193 -2.45 14.35 3.05
CA ILE A 193 -1.76 15.24 2.13
C ILE A 193 -0.35 15.43 2.69
N ILE A 194 0.66 15.10 1.88
CA ILE A 194 2.07 15.18 2.29
C ILE A 194 2.80 16.26 1.48
N PRO A 195 3.70 17.04 2.11
CA PRO A 195 4.52 18.01 1.38
C PRO A 195 5.61 17.30 0.57
N TRP A 196 6.15 18.02 -0.42
CA TRP A 196 7.30 17.59 -1.23
C TRP A 196 8.64 17.73 -0.50
N LYS A 197 8.67 18.45 0.64
CA LYS A 197 9.83 18.58 1.52
C LYS A 197 9.52 18.06 2.91
N ILE A 198 10.45 17.27 3.44
CA ILE A 198 10.52 16.98 4.86
C ILE A 198 11.35 18.10 5.48
N HIS A 199 10.73 18.99 6.26
CA HIS A 199 11.50 19.91 7.09
C HIS A 199 12.24 19.10 8.16
N GLN A 200 13.57 19.07 8.08
CA GLN A 200 14.39 18.60 9.18
C GLN A 200 14.47 19.71 10.21
N GLU A 201 13.70 19.56 11.28
CA GLU A 201 13.77 20.44 12.44
C GLU A 201 15.10 20.14 13.17
N GLY A 202 16.06 21.07 13.14
CA GLY A 202 17.31 20.91 13.89
C GLY A 202 18.59 21.54 13.36
N THR A 203 18.59 22.39 12.32
CA THR A 203 19.78 23.16 11.97
C THR A 203 19.41 24.53 11.42
N GLN A 204 19.13 25.46 12.33
CA GLN A 204 19.38 26.89 12.11
C GLN A 204 20.58 27.24 13.01
N PRO A 205 21.60 27.96 12.52
CA PRO A 205 22.64 28.53 13.38
C PRO A 205 22.08 29.59 14.34
#